data_AF-X1KWI7-F1
#
_entry.id   AF-X1KWI7-F1
#
_cell.length_a   1.000
_cell.length_b   1.000
_cell.length_c   1.000
_cell.angle_alpha   90.00
_cell.angle_beta   90.00
_cell.angle_gamma   90.00
#
_symmetry.space_group_name_H-M   'P 1'
#
loop_
_entity.id
_entity.type
_entity.pdbx_description
1 polymer ?
#
loop_
_entity_poly.entity_id
_entity_poly.type
_entity_poly.pdbx_seq_one_letter_code
_entity_poly.pdbx_strand_id
1 'polypeptide(L)'
;MKSIARWWERCIIEKGKESLLWAFIAFATSVLVSRAVVLDVEKGKAIFGYLYIKGYHIHHFYFGILFLILSNWLALIRYKRLYRRVFKRITSVIFGGGLGLVVDEFGLLLTMEFGLRGNYWAPQSYYAIGVTTFLFLGSLLFLKAD
;
A
#
# COMPACT_ATOMS: atom_id res chain seq x y z
N MET A 1 -23.55 18.51 -3.57
CA MET A 1 -22.96 17.91 -2.35
C MET A 1 -23.80 16.79 -1.71
N LYS A 2 -25.14 16.91 -1.56
CA LYS A 2 -26.00 15.84 -0.97
C LYS A 2 -26.05 14.50 -1.77
N SER A 3 -25.59 14.47 -3.01
CA SER A 3 -25.54 13.26 -3.85
C SER A 3 -24.34 12.36 -3.49
N ILE A 4 -23.14 12.95 -3.37
CA ILE A 4 -21.90 12.24 -3.02
C ILE A 4 -21.98 11.63 -1.61
N ALA A 5 -22.50 12.39 -0.64
CA ALA A 5 -22.69 11.89 0.73
C ALA A 5 -23.62 10.66 0.78
N ARG A 6 -24.75 10.70 0.06
CA ARG A 6 -25.68 9.56 -0.04
C ARG A 6 -25.13 8.38 -0.83
N TRP A 7 -24.23 8.61 -1.79
CA TRP A 7 -23.54 7.53 -2.49
C TRP A 7 -22.51 6.88 -1.56
N TRP A 8 -21.71 7.68 -0.85
CA TRP A 8 -20.73 7.21 0.12
C TRP A 8 -21.36 6.35 1.20
N GLU A 9 -22.48 6.82 1.76
CA GLU A 9 -23.20 6.11 2.81
C GLU A 9 -23.72 4.75 2.32
N ARG A 10 -24.38 4.70 1.15
CA ARG A 10 -24.96 3.46 0.61
C ARG A 10 -23.97 2.47 0.00
N CYS A 11 -22.93 2.96 -0.68
CA CYS A 11 -22.01 2.09 -1.40
C CYS A 11 -20.80 1.66 -0.56
N ILE A 12 -20.38 2.50 0.40
CA ILE A 12 -19.16 2.26 1.18
C ILE A 12 -19.48 1.91 2.64
N ILE A 13 -20.27 2.73 3.34
CA ILE A 13 -20.55 2.52 4.76
C ILE A 13 -21.52 1.35 4.97
N GLU A 14 -22.68 1.38 4.33
CA GLU A 14 -23.73 0.36 4.47
C GLU A 14 -23.29 -1.02 3.98
N LYS A 15 -22.34 -1.09 3.03
CA LYS A 15 -21.80 -2.36 2.51
C LYS A 15 -20.52 -2.82 3.21
N GLY A 16 -20.11 -2.19 4.31
CA GLY A 16 -18.92 -2.57 5.08
C GLY A 16 -17.58 -2.38 4.35
N LYS A 17 -17.53 -1.65 3.24
CA LYS A 17 -16.35 -1.53 2.36
C LYS A 17 -15.35 -0.46 2.76
N GLU A 18 -15.64 0.26 3.84
CA GLU A 18 -14.83 1.36 4.30
C GLU A 18 -13.36 0.98 4.49
N SER A 19 -13.08 -0.17 5.11
CA SER A 19 -11.72 -0.68 5.29
C SER A 19 -10.99 -0.90 3.96
N LEU A 20 -11.65 -1.53 2.99
CA LEU A 20 -11.07 -1.77 1.67
C LEU A 20 -10.74 -0.46 0.94
N LEU A 21 -11.59 0.55 1.09
CA LEU A 21 -11.36 1.85 0.45
C LEU A 21 -10.17 2.57 1.07
N TRP A 22 -10.06 2.58 2.41
CA TRP A 22 -8.91 3.17 3.09
C TRP A 22 -7.60 2.46 2.73
N ALA A 23 -7.63 1.13 2.64
CA ALA A 23 -6.49 0.35 2.17
C ALA A 23 -6.11 0.70 0.72
N PHE A 24 -7.09 0.82 -0.18
CA PHE A 24 -6.83 1.18 -1.58
C PHE A 24 -6.23 2.58 -1.73
N ILE A 25 -6.78 3.57 -1.02
CA ILE A 25 -6.26 4.95 -1.04
C ILE A 25 -4.81 4.97 -0.53
N ALA A 26 -4.53 4.29 0.58
CA ALA A 26 -3.19 4.21 1.15
C ALA A 26 -2.20 3.50 0.20
N PHE A 27 -2.64 2.40 -0.42
CA PHE A 27 -1.88 1.68 -1.45
C PHE A 27 -1.49 2.59 -2.62
N ALA A 28 -2.48 3.24 -3.25
CA ALA A 28 -2.26 4.10 -4.39
C ALA A 28 -1.34 5.28 -4.03
N THR A 29 -1.57 5.89 -2.86
CA THR A 29 -0.76 7.00 -2.36
C THR A 29 0.68 6.56 -2.14
N SER A 30 0.90 5.40 -1.52
CA SER A 30 2.23 4.87 -1.27
C SER A 30 3.00 4.62 -2.57
N VAL A 31 2.38 4.01 -3.58
CA VAL A 31 3.03 3.77 -4.88
C VAL A 31 3.40 5.10 -5.55
N LEU A 32 2.48 6.07 -5.56
CA LEU A 32 2.73 7.39 -6.16
C LEU A 32 3.88 8.13 -5.45
N VAL A 33 3.90 8.09 -4.12
CA VAL A 33 4.95 8.72 -3.31
C VAL A 33 6.30 8.03 -3.56
N SER A 34 6.36 6.68 -3.54
CA SER A 34 7.59 5.94 -3.85
C SER A 34 8.15 6.31 -5.22
N ARG A 35 7.30 6.35 -6.26
CA ARG A 35 7.72 6.74 -7.61
C ARG A 35 8.18 8.18 -7.69
N ALA A 36 7.48 9.10 -7.01
CA ALA A 36 7.90 10.49 -6.96
C ALA A 36 9.29 10.64 -6.33
N VAL A 37 9.55 9.91 -5.23
CA VAL A 37 10.86 9.90 -4.56
C VAL A 37 11.94 9.33 -5.47
N VAL A 38 11.73 8.19 -6.13
CA VAL A 38 12.75 7.61 -7.02
C VAL A 38 13.03 8.50 -8.22
N LEU A 39 11.98 9.08 -8.83
CA LEU A 39 12.16 10.04 -9.92
C LEU A 39 12.91 11.31 -9.48
N ASP A 40 12.78 11.74 -8.23
CA ASP A 40 13.54 12.87 -7.68
C ASP A 40 15.02 12.53 -7.54
N VAL A 41 15.30 11.36 -6.95
CA VAL A 41 16.66 10.85 -6.71
C VAL A 41 17.40 10.60 -8.03
N GLU A 42 16.75 9.97 -9.02
CA GLU A 42 17.36 9.72 -10.33
C GLU A 42 17.65 10.99 -11.12
N LYS A 43 16.82 12.03 -10.95
CA LYS A 43 17.04 13.34 -11.59
C LYS A 43 18.10 14.18 -10.87
N GLY A 44 18.69 13.68 -9.78
CA GLY A 44 19.73 14.38 -9.04
C GLY A 44 19.25 15.65 -8.33
N LYS A 45 17.93 15.80 -8.10
CA LYS A 45 17.35 16.98 -7.44
C LYS A 45 17.62 17.04 -5.94
N ALA A 46 17.94 15.88 -5.34
CA ALA A 46 18.41 15.73 -3.96
C ALA A 46 17.47 16.27 -2.86
N ILE A 47 16.15 16.28 -3.09
CA ILE A 47 15.18 16.57 -2.01
C ILE A 47 15.04 15.34 -1.11
N PHE A 48 15.06 14.15 -1.72
CA PHE A 48 15.12 12.87 -1.04
C PHE A 48 16.42 12.14 -1.38
N GLY A 49 16.81 11.20 -0.51
CA GLY A 49 18.06 10.44 -0.65
C GLY A 49 17.90 8.99 -0.25
N TYR A 50 18.84 8.17 -0.70
CA TYR A 50 18.92 6.76 -0.35
C TYR A 50 19.22 6.56 1.14
N LEU A 51 18.57 5.58 1.77
CA LEU A 51 18.86 5.20 3.15
C LEU A 51 19.94 4.12 3.16
N TYR A 52 21.10 4.44 3.76
CA TYR A 52 22.17 3.48 3.96
C TYR A 52 22.38 3.19 5.45
N ILE A 53 22.39 1.91 5.82
CA ILE A 53 22.70 1.45 7.18
C ILE A 53 23.86 0.45 7.09
N LYS A 54 25.00 0.78 7.71
CA LYS A 54 26.23 -0.04 7.70
C LYS A 54 26.65 -0.52 6.30
N GLY A 55 26.51 0.34 5.28
CA GLY A 55 26.86 0.03 3.89
C GLY A 55 25.75 -0.67 3.07
N TYR A 56 24.63 -1.05 3.69
CA TYR A 56 23.48 -1.63 3.00
C TYR A 56 22.49 -0.55 2.57
N HIS A 57 22.11 -0.55 1.30
CA HIS A 57 21.01 0.26 0.81
C HIS A 57 19.68 -0.36 1.26
N ILE A 58 18.94 0.35 2.10
CA ILE A 58 17.66 -0.10 2.62
C ILE A 58 16.56 0.35 1.67
N HIS A 59 16.07 -0.60 0.89
CA HIS A 59 14.91 -0.44 0.03
C HIS A 59 13.62 -0.22 0.83
N HIS A 60 12.67 0.49 0.25
CA HIS A 60 11.47 0.87 0.98
C HIS A 60 10.48 -0.30 1.14
N PHE A 61 10.60 -1.37 0.34
CA PHE A 61 9.82 -2.59 0.50
C PHE A 61 10.02 -3.22 1.90
N TYR A 62 11.17 -3.03 2.56
CA TYR A 62 11.39 -3.54 3.92
C TYR A 62 10.45 -2.86 4.93
N PHE A 63 10.22 -1.55 4.79
CA PHE A 63 9.21 -0.86 5.58
C PHE A 63 7.81 -1.34 5.22
N GLY A 64 7.59 -1.68 3.94
CA GLY A 64 6.37 -2.31 3.46
C GLY A 64 6.06 -3.63 4.18
N ILE A 65 7.05 -4.53 4.26
CA ILE A 65 6.95 -5.79 5.01
C ILE A 65 6.64 -5.52 6.48
N LEU A 66 7.33 -4.58 7.11
CA LEU A 66 7.09 -4.22 8.51
C LEU A 66 5.64 -3.72 8.73
N PHE A 67 5.13 -2.87 7.85
CA PHE A 67 3.76 -2.38 7.91
C PHE A 67 2.74 -3.51 7.71
N LEU A 68 2.97 -4.43 6.77
CA LEU A 68 2.11 -5.59 6.59
C LEU A 68 2.06 -6.48 7.83
N ILE A 69 3.21 -6.73 8.47
CA ILE A 69 3.28 -7.48 9.74
C ILE A 69 2.52 -6.73 10.83
N LEU A 70 2.80 -5.43 11.00
CA LEU A 70 2.18 -4.62 12.04
C LEU A 70 0.66 -4.54 11.87
N SER A 71 0.17 -4.35 10.65
CA SER A 71 -1.26 -4.33 10.35
C SER A 71 -1.93 -5.64 10.73
N ASN A 72 -1.35 -6.77 10.30
CA ASN A 72 -1.89 -8.09 10.60
C ASN A 72 -1.85 -8.39 12.11
N TRP A 73 -0.76 -8.03 12.79
CA TRP A 73 -0.67 -8.15 14.25
C TRP A 73 -1.79 -7.36 14.92
N LEU A 74 -1.94 -6.08 14.61
CA LEU A 74 -2.98 -5.23 15.19
C LEU A 74 -4.38 -5.77 14.90
N ALA A 75 -4.60 -6.41 13.75
CA ALA A 75 -5.87 -7.04 13.41
C ALA A 75 -6.22 -8.25 14.32
N LEU A 76 -5.24 -8.90 14.95
CA LEU A 76 -5.46 -10.00 15.90
C LEU A 76 -5.97 -9.53 17.27
N ILE A 77 -5.83 -8.24 17.59
CA ILE A 77 -6.19 -7.70 18.90
C ILE A 77 -7.71 -7.47 18.99
N ARG A 78 -8.34 -7.96 20.07
CA ARG A 78 -9.76 -7.76 20.31
C ARG A 78 -10.04 -6.40 20.96
N TYR A 79 -10.35 -5.41 20.14
CA TYR A 79 -10.68 -4.06 20.61
C TYR A 79 -12.11 -3.95 21.19
N LYS A 80 -12.27 -3.09 22.20
CA LYS A 80 -13.58 -2.68 22.73
C LYS A 80 -14.45 -2.12 21.59
N ARG A 81 -15.77 -2.33 21.66
CA ARG A 81 -16.74 -1.95 20.61
C ARG A 81 -16.59 -0.50 20.16
N LEU A 82 -16.38 0.43 21.10
CA LEU A 82 -16.20 1.86 20.84
C LEU A 82 -15.04 2.16 19.87
N TYR A 83 -13.92 1.45 20.00
CA TYR A 83 -12.71 1.72 19.22
C TYR A 83 -12.57 0.84 17.98
N ARG A 84 -13.40 -0.19 17.83
CA ARG A 84 -13.29 -1.19 16.75
C ARG A 84 -13.24 -0.58 15.36
N ARG A 85 -14.08 0.43 15.08
CA ARG A 85 -14.12 1.09 13.77
C ARG A 85 -12.84 1.89 13.50
N VAL A 86 -12.31 2.60 14.50
CA VAL A 86 -11.08 3.38 14.37
C VAL A 86 -9.88 2.48 14.11
N PHE A 87 -9.72 1.42 14.90
CA PHE A 87 -8.63 0.45 14.70
C PHE A 87 -8.72 -0.24 13.35
N LYS A 88 -9.92 -0.64 12.89
CA LYS A 88 -10.10 -1.17 11.54
C LYS A 88 -9.62 -0.22 10.44
N ARG A 89 -9.84 1.10 10.58
CA ARG A 89 -9.35 2.08 9.61
C ARG A 89 -7.83 2.18 9.65
N ILE A 90 -7.26 2.28 10.85
CA ILE A 90 -5.80 2.36 11.05
C ILE A 90 -5.11 1.14 10.44
N THR A 91 -5.57 -0.07 10.76
CA THR A 91 -5.00 -1.29 10.19
C THR A 91 -5.16 -1.33 8.67
N SER A 92 -6.29 -0.88 8.14
CA SER A 92 -6.49 -0.79 6.68
C SER A 92 -5.48 0.14 6.00
N VAL A 93 -5.22 1.31 6.59
CA VAL A 93 -4.23 2.28 6.05
C VAL A 93 -2.82 1.71 6.12
N ILE A 94 -2.44 1.11 7.26
CA ILE A 94 -1.11 0.48 7.42
C ILE A 94 -0.94 -0.67 6.42
N PHE A 95 -1.97 -1.52 6.27
CA PHE A 95 -1.98 -2.60 5.28
C PHE A 95 -1.79 -2.06 3.87
N GLY A 96 -2.62 -1.10 3.46
CA GLY A 96 -2.60 -0.53 2.11
C GLY A 96 -1.26 0.12 1.78
N GLY A 97 -0.76 0.97 2.69
CA GLY A 97 0.55 1.59 2.54
C GLY A 97 1.67 0.56 2.48
N GLY A 98 1.66 -0.42 3.38
CA GLY A 98 2.66 -1.50 3.40
C GLY A 98 2.67 -2.32 2.12
N LEU A 99 1.48 -2.67 1.61
CA LEU A 99 1.33 -3.38 0.35
C LEU A 99 1.83 -2.53 -0.83
N GLY A 100 1.57 -1.22 -0.83
CA GLY A 100 2.01 -0.31 -1.88
C GLY A 100 3.53 -0.24 -1.98
N LEU A 101 4.23 -0.12 -0.85
CA LEU A 101 5.68 -0.13 -0.78
C LEU A 101 6.30 -1.43 -1.32
N VAL A 102 5.72 -2.59 -0.99
CA VAL A 102 6.22 -3.88 -1.48
C VAL A 102 5.96 -4.05 -2.98
N VAL A 103 4.76 -3.70 -3.44
CA VAL A 103 4.35 -3.87 -4.84
C VAL A 103 5.12 -2.93 -5.77
N ASP A 104 5.51 -1.75 -5.29
CA ASP A 104 6.34 -0.81 -6.05
C ASP A 104 7.69 -1.42 -6.49
N GLU A 105 8.33 -2.15 -5.57
CA GLU A 105 9.63 -2.80 -5.81
C GLU A 105 9.48 -4.28 -6.20
N PHE A 106 8.29 -4.73 -6.60
CA PHE A 106 8.04 -6.14 -6.92
C PHE A 106 8.96 -6.68 -8.03
N GLY A 107 9.18 -5.89 -9.09
CA GLY A 107 10.12 -6.23 -10.16
C GLY A 107 11.58 -6.27 -9.68
N LEU A 108 11.97 -5.41 -8.74
CA LEU A 108 13.30 -5.48 -8.11
C LEU A 108 13.47 -6.79 -7.34
N LEU A 109 12.46 -7.19 -6.56
CA LEU A 109 12.46 -8.43 -5.79
C LEU A 109 12.57 -9.67 -6.70
N LEU A 110 11.88 -9.65 -7.85
CA LEU A 110 11.91 -10.75 -8.80
C LEU A 110 13.23 -10.85 -9.58
N THR A 111 13.87 -9.72 -9.85
CA THR A 111 15.09 -9.66 -10.67
C THR A 111 16.36 -9.68 -9.82
N MET A 112 16.23 -9.69 -8.49
CA MET A 112 17.34 -9.92 -7.58
C MET A 112 17.77 -11.39 -7.64
N GLU A 113 19.01 -11.60 -8.03
CA GLU A 113 19.65 -12.92 -8.07
C GLU A 113 21.07 -12.83 -7.47
N PHE A 114 21.64 -13.97 -7.08
CA PHE A 114 22.97 -14.04 -6.50
C PHE A 114 24.02 -13.37 -7.41
N GLY A 115 24.67 -12.32 -6.89
CA GLY A 115 25.69 -11.57 -7.61
C GLY A 115 25.18 -10.54 -8.62
N LEU A 116 23.86 -10.41 -8.80
CA LEU A 116 23.24 -9.44 -9.70
C LEU A 116 22.50 -8.35 -8.91
N ARG A 117 22.66 -7.10 -9.35
CA ARG A 117 21.81 -6.01 -8.86
C ARG A 117 20.44 -6.14 -9.52
N GLY A 118 19.38 -6.14 -8.72
CA GLY A 118 18.02 -6.16 -9.23
C GLY A 118 17.71 -4.93 -10.09
N ASN A 119 16.71 -5.07 -10.96
CA ASN A 119 16.21 -4.01 -11.82
C ASN A 119 14.99 -3.33 -11.17
N TYR A 120 15.16 -2.09 -10.71
CA TYR A 120 14.08 -1.31 -10.11
C TYR A 120 12.94 -0.97 -11.10
N TRP A 121 13.27 -0.73 -12.37
CA TRP A 121 12.30 -0.39 -13.43
C TRP A 121 11.80 -1.61 -14.20
N ALA A 122 11.94 -2.81 -13.63
CA ALA A 122 11.45 -4.03 -14.24
C ALA A 122 9.92 -3.94 -14.49
N PRO A 123 9.43 -4.27 -15.71
CA PRO A 123 8.00 -4.18 -16.08
C PRO A 123 7.05 -4.86 -15.10
N GLN A 124 7.54 -5.90 -14.42
CA GLN A 124 6.82 -6.70 -13.43
C GLN A 124 6.26 -5.86 -12.27
N SER A 125 6.93 -4.77 -11.86
CA SER A 125 6.36 -3.85 -10.86
C SER A 125 5.06 -3.23 -11.36
N TYR A 126 5.01 -2.78 -12.62
CA TYR A 126 3.80 -2.17 -13.19
C TYR A 126 2.67 -3.18 -13.34
N TYR A 127 2.99 -4.42 -13.73
CA TYR A 127 2.00 -5.50 -13.78
C TYR A 127 1.44 -5.80 -12.39
N ALA A 128 2.30 -5.89 -11.36
CA ALA A 128 1.86 -6.11 -9.99
C ALA A 128 0.98 -4.95 -9.49
N ILE A 129 1.36 -3.69 -9.73
CA ILE A 129 0.55 -2.51 -9.41
C ILE A 129 -0.83 -2.59 -10.10
N GLY A 130 -0.86 -2.94 -11.39
CA GLY A 130 -2.09 -3.07 -12.16
C GLY A 130 -3.02 -4.16 -11.64
N VAL A 131 -2.48 -5.36 -11.37
CA VAL A 131 -3.24 -6.48 -10.81
C VAL A 131 -3.78 -6.15 -9.42
N THR A 132 -2.95 -5.61 -8.52
CA THR A 132 -3.39 -5.24 -7.17
C THR A 132 -4.46 -4.15 -7.22
N THR A 133 -4.31 -3.15 -8.10
CA THR A 133 -5.33 -2.11 -8.32
C THR A 133 -6.65 -2.72 -8.81
N PHE A 134 -6.60 -3.63 -9.79
CA PHE A 134 -7.77 -4.32 -10.31
C PHE A 134 -8.47 -5.13 -9.22
N LEU A 135 -7.73 -5.83 -8.36
CA LEU A 135 -8.29 -6.57 -7.24
C LEU A 135 -8.97 -5.65 -6.21
N PHE A 136 -8.38 -4.50 -5.89
CA PHE A 136 -9.02 -3.50 -5.02
C PHE A 136 -10.32 -2.96 -5.63
N LEU A 137 -10.28 -2.56 -6.90
CA LEU A 137 -11.47 -2.02 -7.58
C LEU A 137 -12.56 -3.09 -7.71
N GLY A 138 -12.21 -4.32 -8.10
CA GLY A 138 -13.14 -5.45 -8.14
C GLY A 138 -13.76 -5.73 -6.77
N SER A 139 -12.95 -5.69 -5.71
CA SER A 139 -13.43 -5.85 -4.33
C SER A 139 -14.40 -4.73 -3.94
N LEU A 140 -14.06 -3.47 -4.25
CA LEU A 140 -14.89 -2.31 -3.98
C LEU A 140 -16.20 -2.30 -4.78
N LEU A 141 -16.22 -2.87 -5.99
CA LEU A 141 -17.42 -2.95 -6.82
C LEU A 141 -18.30 -4.15 -6.44
N PHE A 142 -17.73 -5.35 -6.33
CA PHE A 142 -18.48 -6.60 -6.34
C PHE A 142 -18.62 -7.30 -4.98
N LEU A 143 -17.67 -7.17 -4.06
CA LEU A 143 -17.80 -7.83 -2.76
C LEU A 143 -18.94 -7.21 -1.94
N LYS A 144 -19.64 -7.99 -1.14
CA LYS A 144 -20.39 -7.48 0.02
C LYS A 144 -19.55 -7.83 1.24
N ALA A 145 -19.20 -6.84 2.05
CA ALA A 145 -18.59 -7.11 3.34
C ALA A 145 -19.73 -7.15 4.36
N ASP A 146 -19.83 -8.28 5.05
CA ASP A 146 -20.86 -8.55 6.06
C ASP A 146 -20.59 -7.81 7.39
#